data_AF-A0A9Q4HXG9-F1
#
_entry.id   AF-A0A9Q4HXG9-F1
#
_cell.length_a   1.000
_cell.length_b   1.000
_cell.length_c   1.000
_cell.angle_alpha   90.00
_cell.angle_beta   90.00
_cell.angle_gamma   90.00
#
_symmetry.space_group_name_H-M   'P 1'
#
loop_
_entity.id
_entity.type
_entity.pdbx_description
1 polymer ?
#
loop_
_entity_poly.entity_id
_entity_poly.type
_entity_poly.pdbx_seq_one_letter_code
_entity_poly.pdbx_strand_id
1 'polypeptide(L)'
;MKETPEQIISKCVNNIVREIASWKYIQKYGCNDPFWPDGCNMNITRNHIISYKHDIREICEANNMPLPEGYYLPTPPEVDNNYMASLKREDRVNRMRRQGVKFAKKKTEYDLEQLSLF
;
A
#
# COMPACT_ATOMS: atom_id res chain seq x y z
N MET A 1 -28.37 10.42 3.71
CA MET A 1 -28.26 9.51 4.88
C MET A 1 -26.81 9.49 5.31
N LYS A 2 -26.52 9.50 6.62
CA LYS A 2 -25.16 9.24 7.12
C LYS A 2 -24.90 7.74 7.05
N GLU A 3 -23.67 7.36 6.71
CA GLU A 3 -23.27 5.94 6.67
C GLU A 3 -23.23 5.34 8.08
N THR A 4 -23.58 4.06 8.21
CA THR A 4 -23.47 3.34 9.49
C THR A 4 -22.03 2.89 9.75
N PRO A 5 -21.65 2.61 11.01
CA PRO A 5 -20.35 2.04 11.35
C PRO A 5 -19.99 0.80 10.50
N GLU A 6 -20.93 -0.11 10.29
CA GLU A 6 -20.75 -1.33 9.50
C GLU A 6 -20.44 -1.03 8.04
N GLN A 7 -21.11 -0.01 7.46
CA GLN A 7 -20.87 0.41 6.07
C GLN A 7 -19.47 1.00 5.91
N ILE A 8 -19.03 1.81 6.88
CA ILE A 8 -17.69 2.41 6.87
C ILE A 8 -16.62 1.32 7.03
N ILE A 9 -16.78 0.40 8.00
CA ILE A 9 -15.88 -0.73 8.22
C ILE A 9 -15.76 -1.58 6.94
N SER A 10 -16.89 -1.91 6.30
CA SER A 10 -16.91 -2.69 5.06
C SER A 10 -16.17 -1.99 3.91
N LYS A 11 -16.33 -0.66 3.77
CA LYS A 11 -15.56 0.13 2.80
C LYS A 11 -14.06 0.10 3.10
N CYS A 12 -13.66 0.26 4.35
CA CYS A 12 -12.25 0.20 4.75
C CYS A 12 -11.64 -1.18 4.44
N VAL A 13 -12.34 -2.29 4.76
CA VAL A 13 -11.89 -3.65 4.43
C VAL A 13 -11.72 -3.83 2.92
N ASN A 14 -12.69 -3.40 2.12
CA ASN A 14 -12.58 -3.46 0.66
C ASN A 14 -11.40 -2.64 0.12
N ASN A 15 -11.16 -1.46 0.70
CA ASN A 15 -10.02 -0.64 0.33
C ASN A 15 -8.69 -1.30 0.73
N ILE A 16 -8.59 -1.95 1.90
CA ILE A 16 -7.39 -2.71 2.30
C ILE A 16 -7.06 -3.79 1.26
N VAL A 17 -8.05 -4.58 0.85
CA VAL A 17 -7.85 -5.63 -0.17
C VAL A 17 -7.37 -5.02 -1.49
N ARG A 18 -7.99 -3.92 -1.92
CA ARG A 18 -7.62 -3.21 -3.16
C ARG A 18 -6.20 -2.66 -3.08
N GLU A 19 -5.83 -2.01 -1.99
CA GLU A 19 -4.49 -1.46 -1.79
C GLU A 19 -3.43 -2.57 -1.73
N ILE A 20 -3.70 -3.70 -1.08
CA ILE A 20 -2.78 -4.86 -1.12
C ILE A 20 -2.58 -5.36 -2.56
N ALA A 21 -3.66 -5.44 -3.36
CA ALA A 21 -3.56 -5.81 -4.76
C ALA A 21 -2.74 -4.80 -5.58
N SER A 22 -2.96 -3.50 -5.37
CA SER A 22 -2.18 -2.42 -5.98
C SER A 22 -0.70 -2.50 -5.61
N TRP A 23 -0.37 -2.73 -4.34
CA TRP A 23 1.00 -2.88 -3.88
C TRP A 23 1.70 -4.03 -4.60
N LYS A 24 1.05 -5.20 -4.68
CA LYS A 24 1.57 -6.38 -5.41
C LYS A 24 1.72 -6.11 -6.90
N TYR A 25 0.78 -5.39 -7.49
CA TYR A 25 0.83 -5.02 -8.90
C TYR A 25 2.02 -4.11 -9.20
N ILE A 26 2.21 -3.03 -8.41
CA ILE A 26 3.32 -2.09 -8.58
C ILE A 26 4.65 -2.79 -8.34
N GLN A 27 4.75 -3.65 -7.32
CA GLN A 27 5.95 -4.44 -7.07
C GLN A 27 6.35 -5.28 -8.29
N LYS A 28 5.37 -5.89 -8.98
CA LYS A 28 5.62 -6.79 -10.11
C LYS A 28 5.81 -6.07 -11.45
N TYR A 29 5.03 -5.02 -11.71
CA TYR A 29 4.92 -4.41 -13.04
C TYR A 29 5.35 -2.93 -13.08
N GLY A 30 5.53 -2.32 -11.92
CA GLY A 30 5.74 -0.88 -11.77
C GLY A 30 4.45 -0.07 -11.91
N CYS A 31 4.57 1.24 -11.73
CA CYS A 31 3.46 2.19 -11.91
C CYS A 31 3.71 3.13 -13.09
N ASN A 32 2.79 4.06 -13.31
CA ASN A 32 2.89 5.06 -14.37
C ASN A 32 3.29 6.46 -13.85
N ASP A 33 3.63 6.60 -12.57
CA ASP A 33 4.00 7.88 -11.97
C ASP A 33 5.23 8.46 -12.70
N PRO A 34 5.10 9.65 -13.32
CA PRO A 34 6.19 10.23 -14.09
C PRO A 34 7.29 10.85 -13.22
N PHE A 35 7.05 11.12 -11.94
CA PHE A 35 7.94 11.88 -11.07
C PHE A 35 8.57 11.02 -9.97
N TRP A 36 7.87 10.00 -9.49
CA TRP A 36 8.33 9.17 -8.38
C TRP A 36 8.61 7.72 -8.77
N PRO A 37 9.63 7.07 -8.18
CA PRO A 37 9.86 5.65 -8.37
C PRO A 37 8.70 4.78 -7.86
N ASP A 38 8.71 3.52 -8.25
CA ASP A 38 7.65 2.57 -7.91
C ASP A 38 7.57 2.32 -6.39
N GLY A 39 8.72 2.34 -5.70
CA GLY A 39 8.79 2.17 -4.24
C GLY A 39 8.04 3.24 -3.45
N CYS A 40 8.15 4.51 -3.87
CA CYS A 40 7.39 5.61 -3.27
C CYS A 40 5.87 5.37 -3.38
N ASN A 41 5.41 4.94 -4.56
CA ASN A 41 4.00 4.61 -4.81
C ASN A 41 3.53 3.41 -3.98
N MET A 42 4.39 2.39 -3.82
CA MET A 42 4.11 1.24 -2.94
C MET A 42 3.95 1.67 -1.47
N ASN A 43 4.82 2.56 -0.98
CA ASN A 43 4.74 3.06 0.41
C ASN A 43 3.51 3.95 0.64
N ILE A 44 3.04 4.68 -0.37
CA ILE A 44 1.76 5.41 -0.30
C ILE A 44 0.59 4.44 -0.10
N THR A 45 0.50 3.40 -0.95
CA THR A 45 -0.51 2.36 -0.82
C THR A 45 -0.45 1.65 0.53
N ARG A 46 0.76 1.40 1.06
CA ARG A 46 0.95 0.86 2.41
C ARG A 46 0.39 1.80 3.49
N ASN A 47 0.61 3.11 3.37
CA ASN A 47 0.09 4.09 4.33
C ASN A 47 -1.43 4.18 4.30
N HIS A 48 -2.07 4.04 3.13
CA HIS A 48 -3.53 3.92 3.04
C HIS A 48 -4.05 2.72 3.84
N ILE A 49 -3.41 1.55 3.73
CA ILE A 49 -3.78 0.35 4.49
C ILE A 49 -3.70 0.60 6.00
N ILE A 50 -2.61 1.24 6.47
CA ILE A 50 -2.44 1.59 7.89
C ILE A 50 -3.55 2.53 8.36
N SER A 51 -3.89 3.55 7.57
CA SER A 51 -4.99 4.47 7.86
C SER A 51 -6.32 3.73 7.97
N TYR A 52 -6.66 2.87 7.01
CA TYR A 52 -7.92 2.12 7.05
C TYR A 52 -8.01 1.17 8.24
N LYS A 53 -6.89 0.55 8.64
CA LYS A 53 -6.84 -0.26 9.86
C LYS A 53 -7.07 0.60 11.10
N HIS A 54 -6.44 1.77 11.17
CA HIS A 54 -6.68 2.72 12.26
C HIS A 54 -8.17 3.09 12.36
N ASP A 55 -8.79 3.49 11.25
CA ASP A 55 -10.21 3.83 11.19
C ASP A 55 -11.11 2.67 11.65
N ILE A 56 -10.83 1.45 11.18
CA ILE A 56 -11.57 0.24 11.60
C ILE A 56 -11.47 0.06 13.12
N ARG A 57 -10.27 0.18 13.69
CA ARG A 57 -10.04 0.01 15.13
C ARG A 57 -10.84 1.03 15.94
N GLU A 58 -10.73 2.31 15.60
CA GLU A 58 -11.44 3.38 16.31
C GLU A 58 -12.96 3.20 16.24
N ILE A 59 -13.49 2.86 15.06
CA ILE A 59 -14.94 2.64 14.89
C ILE A 59 -15.39 1.42 15.68
N CYS A 60 -14.65 0.31 15.63
CA CYS A 60 -14.99 -0.90 16.38
C CYS A 60 -14.97 -0.65 17.89
N GLU A 61 -13.94 0.04 18.41
CA GLU A 61 -13.83 0.39 19.83
C GLU A 61 -14.97 1.32 20.28
N ALA A 62 -15.25 2.38 19.51
CA ALA A 62 -16.30 3.34 19.84
C ALA A 62 -17.72 2.73 19.81
N ASN A 63 -17.95 1.67 19.03
CA ASN A 63 -19.25 1.02 18.88
C ASN A 63 -19.33 -0.35 19.57
N ASN A 64 -18.30 -0.75 20.32
CA ASN A 64 -18.19 -2.06 20.97
C ASN A 64 -18.43 -3.24 20.00
N MET A 65 -17.85 -3.14 18.80
CA MET A 65 -17.94 -4.14 17.74
C MET A 65 -16.63 -4.93 17.66
N PRO A 66 -16.67 -6.22 17.26
CA PRO A 66 -15.46 -6.98 16.99
C PRO A 66 -14.74 -6.43 15.74
N LEU A 67 -13.42 -6.60 15.70
CA LEU A 67 -12.63 -6.31 14.50
C LEU A 67 -13.00 -7.30 13.38
N PRO A 68 -13.19 -6.83 12.13
CA PRO A 68 -13.54 -7.70 11.01
C PRO A 68 -12.34 -8.53 10.54
N GLU A 69 -12.57 -9.68 9.91
CA GLU A 69 -11.50 -10.57 9.41
C GLU A 69 -10.48 -9.86 8.50
N GLY A 70 -10.97 -9.01 7.59
CA GLY A 70 -10.11 -8.25 6.66
C GLY A 70 -9.14 -7.28 7.34
N TYR A 71 -9.37 -6.93 8.61
CA TYR A 71 -8.44 -6.14 9.42
C TYR A 71 -7.10 -6.86 9.64
N TYR A 72 -7.15 -8.19 9.75
CA TYR A 72 -6.00 -9.03 10.06
C TYR A 72 -5.14 -9.36 8.83
N LEU A 73 -5.56 -8.96 7.62
CA LEU A 73 -4.72 -9.06 6.43
C LEU A 73 -3.40 -8.32 6.66
N PRO A 74 -2.23 -8.93 6.38
CA PRO A 74 -0.97 -8.32 6.76
C PRO A 74 -0.73 -7.02 6.01
N THR A 75 -0.23 -6.01 6.72
CA THR A 75 0.22 -4.76 6.08
C THR A 75 1.45 -5.06 5.24
N PRO A 76 1.52 -4.65 3.96
CA PRO A 76 2.71 -4.84 3.14
C PRO A 76 3.97 -4.25 3.77
N PRO A 77 5.14 -4.86 3.56
CA PRO A 77 6.38 -4.33 4.11
C PRO A 77 6.71 -2.99 3.49
N GLU A 78 7.42 -2.16 4.25
CA GLU A 78 8.02 -0.95 3.70
C GLU A 78 9.11 -1.33 2.68
N VAL A 79 9.19 -0.55 1.60
CA VAL A 79 10.20 -0.75 0.56
C VAL A 79 11.07 0.50 0.41
N ASP A 80 12.23 0.34 -0.23
CA ASP A 80 13.07 1.47 -0.60
C ASP A 80 12.27 2.43 -1.50
N ASN A 81 12.21 3.71 -1.15
CA ASN A 81 11.50 4.73 -1.95
C ASN A 81 12.03 4.82 -3.40
N ASN A 82 13.29 4.44 -3.63
CA ASN A 82 13.91 4.40 -4.95
C ASN A 82 13.77 3.05 -5.66
N TYR A 83 12.99 2.10 -5.11
CA TYR A 83 12.68 0.85 -5.80
C TYR A 83 12.02 1.13 -7.15
N MET A 84 12.49 0.41 -8.18
CA MET A 84 11.98 0.49 -9.54
C MET A 84 11.78 -0.92 -10.09
N ALA A 85 10.53 -1.30 -10.36
CA ALA A 85 10.19 -2.65 -10.80
C ALA A 85 10.76 -2.97 -12.19
N SER A 86 10.88 -1.95 -13.06
CA SER A 86 11.48 -2.11 -14.38
C SER A 86 12.22 -0.86 -14.84
N LEU A 87 13.40 -1.07 -15.43
CA LEU A 87 14.18 -0.01 -16.07
C LEU A 87 13.93 0.09 -17.60
N LYS A 88 13.00 -0.70 -18.15
CA LYS A 88 12.72 -0.74 -19.60
C LYS A 88 12.06 0.53 -20.15
N ARG A 89 11.45 1.35 -19.28
CA ARG A 89 10.79 2.61 -19.68
C ARG A 89 11.80 3.75 -19.69
N GLU A 90 12.60 3.78 -20.74
CA GLU A 90 13.80 4.63 -20.82
C GLU A 90 13.52 6.11 -20.58
N ASP A 91 12.45 6.70 -21.14
CA ASP A 91 12.15 8.12 -20.96
C ASP A 91 11.89 8.49 -19.49
N ARG A 92 11.10 7.66 -18.78
CA ARG A 92 10.82 7.84 -17.35
C ARG A 92 12.10 7.67 -16.53
N VAL A 93 12.85 6.61 -16.80
CA VAL A 93 14.09 6.27 -16.10
C VAL A 93 15.14 7.37 -16.29
N ASN A 94 15.30 7.87 -17.52
CA ASN A 94 16.27 8.90 -17.85
C ASN A 94 15.90 10.25 -17.25
N ARG A 95 14.61 10.61 -17.22
CA ARG A 95 14.16 11.83 -16.51
C ARG A 95 14.51 11.79 -15.04
N MET A 96 14.22 10.69 -14.36
CA MET A 96 14.54 10.52 -12.93
C MET A 96 16.05 10.48 -12.67
N ARG A 97 16.85 9.86 -13.55
CA ARG A 97 18.32 9.93 -13.45
C ARG A 97 18.85 11.35 -13.55
N ARG A 98 18.30 12.18 -14.44
CA ARG A 98 18.66 13.61 -14.55
C ARG A 98 18.34 14.39 -13.28
N GLN A 99 17.34 13.94 -12.52
CA GLN A 99 16.99 14.49 -11.21
C GLN A 99 17.83 13.90 -10.06
N GLY A 100 18.81 13.04 -10.36
CA GLY A 100 19.73 12.47 -9.37
C GLY A 100 19.24 11.18 -8.69
N VAL A 101 18.10 10.60 -9.13
CA VAL A 101 17.56 9.37 -8.54
C VAL A 101 18.49 8.18 -8.81
N LYS A 102 18.81 7.43 -7.76
CA LYS A 102 19.56 6.16 -7.82
C LYS A 102 18.62 5.01 -7.52
N PHE A 103 18.28 4.22 -8.54
CA PHE A 103 17.28 3.16 -8.40
C PHE A 103 17.78 1.96 -7.60
N ALA A 104 16.95 1.51 -6.66
CA ALA A 104 17.09 0.23 -5.99
C ALA A 104 16.38 -0.87 -6.80
N LYS A 105 16.96 -2.06 -6.81
CA LYS A 105 16.38 -3.26 -7.46
C LYS A 105 15.92 -4.33 -6.48
N LYS A 106 16.16 -4.13 -5.18
CA LYS A 106 15.79 -5.13 -4.16
C LYS A 106 14.27 -5.23 -4.12
N LYS A 107 13.78 -6.39 -4.55
CA LYS A 107 12.37 -6.74 -4.46
C LYS A 107 12.08 -7.26 -3.06
N THR A 108 11.14 -6.64 -2.37
CA THR A 108 10.63 -7.13 -1.09
C THR A 108 9.31 -7.84 -1.34
N GLU A 109 9.13 -9.07 -0.87
CA GLU A 109 7.93 -9.86 -1.09
C GLU A 109 6.85 -9.57 -0.05
N TYR A 110 5.59 -9.81 -0.42
CA TYR A 110 4.45 -9.76 0.50
C TYR A 110 4.18 -11.18 0.98
N ASP A 111 4.36 -11.41 2.27
CA ASP A 111 4.09 -12.69 2.92
C ASP A 111 2.83 -12.59 3.77
N LEU A 112 2.00 -13.64 3.78
CA LEU A 112 0.82 -13.72 4.63
C LEU A 112 1.19 -13.95 6.11
N GLU A 113 2.38 -14.49 6.37
CA GLU A 113 2.89 -14.74 7.72
C GLU A 113 3.75 -13.58 8.24
N GLN A 114 3.90 -12.48 7.48
CA GLN A 114 4.70 -11.35 7.94
C GLN A 114 4.00 -10.64 9.11
N LEU A 115 4.82 -10.23 10.08
CA LEU A 115 4.35 -9.38 11.18
C LEU A 115 3.74 -8.11 10.58
N SER A 116 2.45 -7.95 10.83
CA SER A 116 1.76 -6.73 10.46
C SER A 116 1.91 -5.72 11.59
N LEU A 117 2.19 -4.48 11.20
CA LEU A 117 2.12 -3.36 12.14
C LEU A 117 0.65 -3.21 12.55
N PHE A 118 0.39 -3.44 13.83
CA PHE A 118 -0.88 -3.17 14.48
C PHE A 118 -0.60 -2.30 15.69
#